data_AF-A0A118HRE3-F1
#
_entry.id   AF-A0A118HRE3-F1
#
_cell.length_a   1.000
_cell.length_b   1.000
_cell.length_c   1.000
_cell.angle_alpha   90.00
_cell.angle_beta   90.00
_cell.angle_gamma   90.00
#
_symmetry.space_group_name_H-M   'P 1'
#
loop_
_entity.id
_entity.type
_entity.pdbx_description
1 polymer ?
#
loop_
_entity_poly.entity_id
_entity_poly.type
_entity_poly.pdbx_seq_one_letter_code
_entity_poly.pdbx_strand_id
1 'polypeptide(L)'
;MIDAEGANPVVYSGSANMSRNSEQYNDENLLEIRDARIAAIYLAEFLRLYEHYRARALAIDAKTRGASPHPRLALTPDASWARKYFVAGSPEEKARVALAAPAPKG
;
A
#
# COMPACT_ATOMS: atom_id res chain seq x y z
N MET A 1 1.70 -6.43 10.58
CA MET A 1 2.66 -7.00 9.61
C MET A 1 1.86 -7.72 8.53
N ILE A 2 2.28 -7.67 7.26
CA ILE A 2 1.57 -8.28 6.13
C ILE A 2 2.58 -9.09 5.31
N ASP A 3 2.33 -10.38 5.09
CA ASP A 3 2.90 -11.15 3.99
C ASP A 3 1.74 -11.55 3.07
N ALA A 4 1.54 -10.77 2.01
CA ALA A 4 0.43 -10.96 1.07
C ALA A 4 0.84 -11.67 -0.23
N GLU A 5 2.15 -11.83 -0.48
CA GLU A 5 2.68 -12.40 -1.72
C GLU A 5 3.22 -13.83 -1.54
N GLY A 6 3.42 -14.28 -0.30
CA GLY A 6 3.85 -15.65 0.00
C GLY A 6 2.78 -16.72 -0.31
N ALA A 7 3.21 -17.98 -0.38
CA ALA A 7 2.30 -19.12 -0.67
C ALA A 7 1.22 -19.32 0.40
N ASN A 8 1.43 -18.80 1.60
CA ASN A 8 0.48 -18.81 2.72
C ASN A 8 0.31 -17.38 3.26
N PRO A 9 -0.50 -16.53 2.61
CA PRO A 9 -0.64 -15.13 3.00
C PRO A 9 -1.10 -14.98 4.46
N VAL A 10 -0.47 -14.06 5.19
CA VAL A 10 -0.77 -13.79 6.60
C VAL A 10 -0.82 -12.29 6.89
N VAL A 11 -1.81 -11.89 7.67
CA VAL A 11 -1.94 -10.54 8.21
C VAL A 11 -1.90 -10.60 9.73
N TYR A 12 -1.05 -9.78 10.33
CA TYR A 12 -1.06 -9.49 11.75
C TYR A 12 -1.62 -8.09 11.99
N SER A 13 -2.73 -8.01 12.73
CA SER A 13 -3.45 -6.77 13.04
C SER A 13 -4.04 -6.82 14.46
N GLY A 14 -4.14 -5.68 15.12
CA GLY A 14 -4.65 -5.57 16.48
C GLY A 14 -4.43 -4.18 17.05
N SER A 15 -4.62 -4.02 18.36
CA SER A 15 -4.32 -2.77 19.07
C SER A 15 -2.83 -2.59 19.37
N ALA A 16 -2.09 -3.71 19.44
CA ALA A 16 -0.67 -3.73 19.79
C ALA A 16 0.17 -2.84 18.86
N ASN A 17 1.07 -2.06 19.47
CA ASN A 17 2.05 -1.23 18.77
C ASN A 17 3.47 -1.52 19.28
N MET A 18 4.50 -1.11 18.54
CA MET A 18 5.91 -1.34 18.91
C MET A 18 6.41 -0.27 19.89
N SER A 19 5.77 -0.16 21.05
CA SER A 19 6.19 0.75 22.11
C SER A 19 6.37 0.03 23.44
N ARG A 20 7.27 0.54 24.28
CA ARG A 20 7.49 0.00 25.63
C ARG A 20 6.21 -0.07 26.45
N ASN A 21 5.28 0.87 26.24
CA ASN A 21 4.03 0.89 26.97
C ASN A 21 3.07 -0.23 26.54
N SER A 22 3.01 -0.48 25.23
CA SER A 22 2.26 -1.60 24.64
C SER A 22 2.83 -2.96 25.03
N GLU A 23 4.14 -3.07 25.29
CA GLU A 23 4.80 -4.33 25.65
C GLU A 23 4.74 -4.67 27.14
N GLN A 24 4.68 -3.66 28.02
CA GLN A 24 4.88 -3.85 29.46
C GLN A 24 3.67 -3.51 30.33
N TYR A 25 2.75 -2.68 29.85
CA TYR A 25 1.73 -2.09 30.73
C TYR A 25 0.31 -2.15 30.18
N ASN A 26 0.12 -2.15 28.85
CA ASN A 26 -1.20 -2.24 28.26
C ASN A 26 -1.60 -3.70 27.97
N ASP A 27 -2.88 -4.01 28.13
CA ASP A 27 -3.49 -5.22 27.59
C ASP A 27 -3.81 -4.99 26.11
N GLU A 28 -2.97 -5.53 25.25
CA GLU A 28 -3.05 -5.35 23.81
C GLU A 28 -3.41 -6.69 23.13
N ASN A 29 -4.17 -6.63 22.04
CA ASN A 29 -4.46 -7.81 21.25
C ASN A 29 -3.68 -7.81 19.94
N LEU A 30 -3.40 -9.02 19.44
CA LEU A 30 -2.86 -9.25 18.11
C LEU A 30 -3.55 -10.47 17.49
N LEU A 31 -4.12 -10.28 16.31
CA LEU A 31 -4.76 -11.32 15.52
C LEU A 31 -3.83 -11.75 14.40
N GLU A 32 -3.66 -13.06 14.23
CA GLU A 32 -3.09 -13.66 13.03
C GLU A 32 -4.24 -14.11 12.12
N ILE A 33 -4.26 -13.59 10.89
CA ILE A 33 -5.30 -13.87 9.90
C ILE A 33 -4.67 -14.52 8.69
N ARG A 34 -5.06 -15.77 8.41
CA ARG A 34 -4.62 -16.57 7.25
C ARG A 34 -5.74 -16.69 6.22
N ASP A 35 -6.14 -15.57 5.64
CA ASP A 35 -7.11 -15.50 4.54
C ASP A 35 -6.51 -14.64 3.42
N ALA A 36 -6.35 -15.24 2.23
CA ALA A 36 -5.74 -14.59 1.08
C ALA A 36 -6.50 -13.33 0.62
N ARG A 37 -7.82 -13.29 0.82
CA ARG A 37 -8.66 -12.13 0.49
C ARG A 37 -8.38 -10.98 1.44
N ILE A 38 -8.30 -11.27 2.74
CA ILE A 38 -7.98 -10.26 3.75
C ILE A 38 -6.56 -9.73 3.53
N ALA A 39 -5.60 -10.61 3.22
CA ALA A 39 -4.24 -10.20 2.89
C ALA A 39 -4.18 -9.27 1.66
N ALA A 40 -4.92 -9.58 0.60
CA ALA A 40 -5.02 -8.73 -0.59
C ALA A 40 -5.63 -7.35 -0.29
N ILE A 41 -6.70 -7.29 0.54
CA ILE A 41 -7.32 -6.03 0.96
C ILE A 41 -6.33 -5.16 1.75
N TYR A 42 -5.60 -5.75 2.71
CA TYR A 42 -4.59 -5.04 3.50
C TYR A 42 -3.45 -4.51 2.62
N LEU A 43 -2.98 -5.31 1.65
CA LEU A 43 -1.95 -4.88 0.70
C LEU A 43 -2.45 -3.73 -0.19
N ALA A 44 -3.66 -3.83 -0.73
CA ALA A 44 -4.30 -2.79 -1.53
C ALA A 44 -4.41 -1.47 -0.76
N GLU A 45 -4.84 -1.52 0.50
CA GLU A 45 -4.97 -0.34 1.35
C GLU A 45 -3.60 0.26 1.70
N PHE A 46 -2.59 -0.58 1.98
CA PHE A 46 -1.22 -0.11 2.17
C PHE A 46 -0.70 0.65 0.95
N LEU A 47 -0.88 0.11 -0.26
CA LEU A 47 -0.45 0.74 -1.50
C LEU A 47 -1.18 2.06 -1.75
N ARG A 48 -2.50 2.11 -1.47
CA ARG A 48 -3.29 3.34 -1.58
C ARG A 48 -2.76 4.44 -0.65
N LEU A 49 -2.47 4.10 0.60
CA LEU A 49 -1.90 5.04 1.58
C LEU A 49 -0.49 5.48 1.17
N TYR A 50 0.36 4.54 0.76
CA TYR A 50 1.72 4.84 0.31
C TYR A 50 1.72 5.84 -0.85
N GLU A 51 0.95 5.59 -1.91
CA GLU A 51 0.88 6.50 -3.07
C GLU A 51 0.30 7.86 -2.70
N HIS A 52 -0.71 7.90 -1.81
CA HIS A 52 -1.25 9.16 -1.31
C HIS A 52 -0.19 10.02 -0.60
N TYR A 53 0.54 9.43 0.35
CA TYR A 53 1.57 10.15 1.09
C TYR A 53 2.79 10.50 0.22
N ARG A 54 3.16 9.63 -0.72
CA ARG A 54 4.22 9.89 -1.70
C ARG A 54 3.87 11.08 -2.58
N ALA A 55 2.66 11.14 -3.13
CA ALA A 55 2.20 12.29 -3.92
C ALA A 55 2.19 13.58 -3.09
N ARG A 56 1.72 13.51 -1.84
CA ARG A 56 1.73 14.65 -0.91
C ARG A 56 3.15 15.15 -0.61
N ALA A 57 4.09 14.24 -0.37
CA ALA A 57 5.49 14.59 -0.11
C ALA A 57 6.12 15.33 -1.30
N LEU A 58 5.89 14.84 -2.53
CA LEU A 58 6.36 15.49 -3.75
C LEU A 58 5.75 16.89 -3.94
N ALA A 59 4.46 17.06 -3.63
CA ALA A 59 3.80 18.36 -3.71
C ALA A 59 4.35 19.36 -2.69
N ILE A 60 4.64 18.91 -1.46
CA ILE A 60 5.27 19.74 -0.42
C ILE A 60 6.68 20.16 -0.86
N ASP A 61 7.50 19.23 -1.34
CA ASP A 61 8.87 19.51 -1.81
C ASP A 61 8.90 20.50 -2.98
N ALA A 62 7.99 20.37 -3.95
CA ALA A 62 7.87 21.34 -5.04
C ALA A 62 7.54 22.75 -4.51
N LYS A 63 6.59 22.84 -3.57
CA LYS A 63 6.20 24.11 -2.94
C LYS A 63 7.34 24.74 -2.15
N THR A 64 8.10 23.96 -1.38
CA THR A 64 9.23 24.49 -0.58
C THR A 64 10.38 24.99 -1.46
N ARG A 65 10.61 24.37 -2.62
CA ARG A 65 11.64 24.78 -3.58
C ARG A 65 11.21 25.91 -4.53
N GLY A 66 9.96 26.39 -4.44
CA GLY A 66 9.41 27.35 -5.40
C GLY A 66 9.30 26.81 -6.83
N ALA A 67 9.31 25.47 -6.98
CA ALA A 67 9.20 24.80 -8.27
C ALA A 67 7.72 24.58 -8.62
N SER A 68 7.41 24.59 -9.92
CA SER A 68 6.08 24.18 -10.39
C SER A 68 5.78 22.72 -10.00
N PRO A 69 4.49 22.34 -9.83
CA PRO A 69 4.11 20.98 -9.47
C PRO A 69 4.82 19.95 -10.35
N HIS A 70 5.42 18.94 -9.73
CA HIS A 70 6.25 17.97 -10.42
C HIS A 70 5.46 17.33 -11.59
N PRO A 71 6.00 17.24 -12.83
CA PRO A 71 5.27 16.71 -13.99
C PRO A 71 4.71 15.29 -13.82
N ARG A 72 5.18 14.53 -12.82
CA ARG A 72 4.66 13.20 -12.45
C ARG A 72 3.28 13.22 -11.76
N LEU A 73 2.82 14.37 -11.29
CA LEU A 73 1.48 14.57 -10.71
C LEU A 73 0.53 15.30 -11.67
N ALA A 74 1.02 15.66 -12.86
CA ALA A 74 0.18 16.25 -13.90
C ALA A 74 -0.64 15.17 -14.60
N LEU A 75 -1.89 15.49 -14.94
CA LEU A 75 -2.69 14.64 -15.81
C LEU A 75 -2.01 14.56 -17.17
N THR A 76 -1.84 13.33 -17.68
CA THR A 76 -1.39 13.10 -19.04
C THR A 76 -2.61 13.01 -19.95
N PRO A 77 -2.58 13.59 -21.16
CA PRO A 77 -3.73 13.60 -22.07
C PRO A 77 -3.96 12.25 -22.76
N ASP A 78 -3.02 11.30 -22.63
CA ASP A 78 -3.05 9.99 -23.26
C ASP A 78 -2.88 8.86 -22.23
N ALA A 79 -2.92 7.61 -22.68
CA ALA A 79 -2.79 6.43 -21.81
C ALA A 79 -1.34 6.05 -21.45
N SER A 80 -0.34 6.89 -21.77
CA SER A 80 1.07 6.56 -21.50
C SER A 80 1.36 6.36 -20.02
N TRP A 81 0.63 7.05 -19.12
CA TRP A 81 0.75 6.87 -17.67
C TRP A 81 0.48 5.44 -17.21
N ALA A 82 -0.36 4.69 -17.93
CA ALA A 82 -0.76 3.34 -17.57
C ALA A 82 0.35 2.31 -17.86
N ARG A 83 1.26 2.59 -18.80
CA ARG A 83 2.27 1.63 -19.29
C ARG A 83 3.13 1.03 -18.17
N LYS A 84 3.50 1.82 -17.17
CA LYS A 84 4.32 1.35 -16.02
C LYS A 84 3.63 0.27 -15.18
N TYR A 85 2.29 0.22 -15.19
CA TYR A 85 1.50 -0.79 -14.47
C TYR A 85 1.36 -2.12 -15.23
N PHE A 86 1.92 -2.22 -16.44
CA PHE A 86 1.93 -3.44 -17.25
C PHE A 86 3.35 -3.97 -17.49
N VAL A 87 4.31 -3.55 -16.67
CA VAL A 87 5.68 -4.07 -16.68
C VAL A 87 5.75 -5.28 -15.75
N ALA A 88 6.00 -6.46 -16.31
CA ALA A 88 6.03 -7.70 -15.56
C ALA A 88 6.98 -7.64 -14.35
N GLY A 89 6.49 -8.00 -13.17
CA GLY A 89 7.21 -8.02 -11.91
C GLY A 89 7.42 -6.66 -11.24
N SER A 90 6.94 -5.56 -11.83
CA SER A 90 7.07 -4.23 -11.23
C SER A 90 6.16 -4.06 -10.00
N PRO A 91 6.54 -3.22 -9.01
CA PRO A 91 5.65 -2.84 -7.91
C PRO A 91 4.31 -2.28 -8.41
N GLU A 92 4.32 -1.53 -9.51
CA GLU A 92 3.11 -0.99 -10.14
C GLU A 92 2.21 -2.09 -10.72
N GLU A 93 2.76 -3.09 -11.39
CA GLU A 93 1.98 -4.23 -11.87
C GLU A 93 1.34 -4.98 -10.71
N LYS A 94 2.13 -5.29 -9.68
CA LYS A 94 1.64 -5.96 -8.46
C LYS A 94 0.52 -5.17 -7.81
N ALA A 95 0.69 -3.85 -7.69
CA ALA A 95 -0.34 -2.96 -7.15
C ALA A 95 -1.62 -2.96 -8.00
N ARG A 96 -1.50 -2.89 -9.33
CA ARG A 96 -2.65 -2.96 -10.24
C ARG A 96 -3.40 -4.29 -10.08
N VAL A 97 -2.69 -5.41 -10.04
CA VAL A 97 -3.29 -6.73 -9.87
C VAL A 97 -3.97 -6.85 -8.51
N ALA A 98 -3.31 -6.44 -7.42
CA ALA A 98 -3.89 -6.49 -6.08
C ALA A 98 -5.17 -5.63 -5.96
N LEU A 99 -5.21 -4.47 -6.61
CA LEU A 99 -6.38 -3.56 -6.60
C LEU A 99 -7.51 -4.01 -7.52
N ALA A 100 -7.20 -4.72 -8.61
CA ALA A 100 -8.17 -5.15 -9.62
C ALA A 100 -8.64 -6.60 -9.46
N ALA A 101 -7.96 -7.40 -8.63
CA ALA A 101 -8.30 -8.80 -8.45
C ALA A 101 -9.70 -8.95 -7.82
N PRO A 102 -10.58 -9.78 -8.39
CA PRO A 102 -11.81 -10.15 -7.72
C PRO A 102 -11.46 -10.90 -6.44
N ALA A 103 -12.25 -10.72 -5.39
CA ALA A 103 -12.06 -11.46 -4.14
C ALA A 103 -12.03 -12.97 -4.46
N PRO A 104 -10.99 -13.71 -4.04
CA PRO A 104 -10.95 -15.16 -4.15
C PRO A 104 -12.26 -15.81 -3.71
N LYS A 105 -12.72 -16.85 -4.42
CA LYS A 105 -13.83 -17.68 -3.95
C LYS A 105 -13.31 -18.54 -2.79
N GLY A 106 -14.04 -18.53 -1.68
CA GLY A 106 -13.70 -19.27 -0.47
C GLY A 106 -13.86 -20.78 -0.63
#